data_AF-A0A942G0V4-F1
#
_entry.id   AF-A0A942G0V4-F1
#
_cell.length_a   1.000
_cell.length_b   1.000
_cell.length_c   1.000
_cell.angle_alpha   90.00
_cell.angle_beta   90.00
_cell.angle_gamma   90.00
#
_symmetry.space_group_name_H-M   'P 1'
#
loop_
_entity.id
_entity.type
_entity.pdbx_description
1 polymer ?
#
loop_
_entity_poly.entity_id
_entity_poly.type
_entity_poly.pdbx_seq_one_letter_code
_entity_poly.pdbx_strand_id
1 'polypeptide(L)'
;MIESLGGSLGSLRQVLDQLANWHERTADQTIDTTGDGDGGYRAAFDVAMQLWQAAIHVEQATDAVAAARDPAGRISWPPIRPATHTGGRAERSLAPPSLFGADTTRPDTAGISR
;
A
#
# COMPACT_ATOMS: atom_id res chain seq x y z
N MET A 1 -17.32 -4.80 -0.72
CA MET A 1 -15.96 -4.93 -0.17
C MET A 1 -15.82 -4.20 1.18
N ILE A 2 -16.17 -2.90 1.28
CA ILE A 2 -16.15 -2.15 2.57
C ILE A 2 -17.23 -2.62 3.56
N GLU A 3 -18.41 -3.04 3.10
CA GLU A 3 -19.44 -3.69 3.94
C GLU A 3 -18.93 -4.96 4.65
N SER A 4 -18.18 -5.79 3.93
CA SER A 4 -17.57 -7.00 4.48
C SER A 4 -16.51 -6.67 5.54
N LEU A 5 -15.85 -5.52 5.41
CA LEU A 5 -14.83 -5.06 6.35
C LEU A 5 -15.46 -4.58 7.66
N GLY A 6 -16.49 -3.73 7.59
CA GLY A 6 -17.22 -3.27 8.78
C GLY A 6 -17.79 -4.43 9.60
N GLY A 7 -18.40 -5.41 8.92
CA GLY A 7 -18.87 -6.64 9.59
C GLY A 7 -17.74 -7.44 10.23
N SER A 8 -16.59 -7.57 9.56
CA SER A 8 -15.43 -8.30 10.12
C SER A 8 -14.80 -7.60 11.34
N LEU A 9 -14.72 -6.27 11.34
CA LEU A 9 -14.25 -5.49 12.49
C LEU A 9 -15.21 -5.59 13.67
N GLY A 10 -16.52 -5.52 13.42
CA GLY A 10 -17.53 -5.76 14.45
C GLY A 10 -17.43 -7.14 15.08
N SER A 11 -17.22 -8.19 14.26
CA SER A 11 -17.00 -9.55 14.77
C SER A 11 -15.72 -9.66 15.59
N LEU A 12 -14.62 -9.02 15.17
CA LEU A 12 -13.37 -9.01 15.93
C LEU A 12 -13.55 -8.34 17.30
N ARG A 13 -14.20 -7.17 17.34
CA ARG A 13 -14.52 -6.46 18.59
C ARG A 13 -15.29 -7.38 19.55
N GLN A 14 -16.30 -8.07 19.04
CA GLN A 14 -17.12 -8.96 19.86
C GLN A 14 -16.36 -10.17 20.41
N VAL A 15 -15.38 -10.70 19.66
CA VAL A 15 -14.50 -11.78 20.15
C VAL A 15 -13.55 -11.26 21.23
N LEU A 16 -12.99 -10.06 21.06
CA LEU A 16 -12.11 -9.44 22.06
C LEU A 16 -12.86 -9.18 23.38
N ASP A 17 -14.09 -8.66 23.31
CA ASP A 17 -14.96 -8.46 24.48
C ASP A 17 -15.26 -9.78 25.19
N GLN A 18 -15.51 -10.86 24.43
CA GLN A 18 -15.77 -12.19 25.01
C GLN A 18 -14.55 -12.75 25.73
N LEU A 19 -13.36 -12.62 25.13
CA LEU A 19 -12.11 -13.07 25.75
C LEU A 19 -11.80 -12.27 27.02
N ALA A 20 -12.00 -10.95 27.00
CA ALA A 20 -11.80 -10.10 28.17
C ALA A 20 -12.73 -10.52 29.33
N ASN A 21 -14.02 -10.67 29.05
CA ASN A 21 -15.01 -11.12 30.03
C ASN A 21 -14.71 -12.53 30.56
N TRP A 22 -14.16 -13.41 29.73
CA TRP A 22 -13.74 -14.74 30.18
C TRP A 22 -12.58 -14.64 31.17
N HIS A 23 -11.53 -13.89 30.83
CA HIS A 23 -10.37 -13.67 31.70
C HIS A 23 -10.77 -13.06 33.05
N GLU A 24 -11.65 -12.04 33.05
CA GLU A 24 -12.17 -11.43 34.27
C GLU A 24 -12.92 -12.44 35.16
N ARG A 25 -13.81 -13.26 34.56
CA ARG A 25 -14.60 -14.26 35.30
C ARG A 25 -13.76 -15.41 35.84
N THR A 26 -12.67 -15.76 35.17
CA THR A 26 -11.80 -16.87 35.58
C THR A 26 -10.61 -16.40 36.43
N ALA A 27 -10.44 -15.09 36.65
CA ALA A 27 -9.26 -14.53 37.32
C ALA A 27 -9.02 -15.13 38.71
N ASP A 28 -10.08 -15.34 39.50
CA ASP A 28 -10.00 -15.93 40.84
C ASP A 28 -9.48 -17.39 40.85
N GLN A 29 -9.50 -18.07 39.71
CA GLN A 29 -9.05 -19.46 39.56
C GLN A 29 -7.61 -19.56 39.03
N THR A 30 -6.95 -18.43 38.80
CA THR A 30 -5.63 -18.41 38.18
C THR A 30 -4.51 -18.45 39.21
N ILE A 31 -3.41 -19.10 38.83
CA ILE A 31 -2.14 -19.10 39.54
C ILE A 31 -1.04 -18.71 38.54
N ASP A 32 -0.04 -17.98 38.99
CA ASP A 32 1.10 -17.64 38.15
C ASP A 32 2.08 -18.82 37.96
N THR A 33 3.18 -18.59 37.24
CA THR A 33 4.19 -19.62 36.98
C THR A 33 4.93 -20.11 38.23
N THR A 34 4.82 -19.38 39.34
CA THR A 34 5.40 -19.74 40.65
C THR A 34 4.38 -20.45 41.55
N GLY A 35 3.12 -20.52 41.12
CA GLY A 35 2.00 -21.05 41.90
C GLY A 35 1.32 -20.01 42.79
N ASP A 36 1.61 -18.72 42.62
CA ASP A 36 0.98 -17.63 43.37
C ASP A 36 -0.38 -17.25 42.77
N GLY A 37 -1.43 -17.33 43.59
CA GLY A 37 -2.80 -16.98 43.20
C GLY A 37 -2.99 -15.47 43.00
N ASP A 38 -2.37 -14.64 43.84
CA ASP A 38 -2.49 -13.17 43.72
C ASP A 38 -1.80 -12.67 42.45
N GLY A 39 -0.63 -13.22 42.13
CA GLY A 39 0.08 -13.00 40.88
C GLY A 39 -0.74 -13.45 39.66
N GLY A 40 -1.37 -14.63 39.75
CA GLY A 40 -2.27 -15.15 38.72
C GLY A 40 -3.45 -14.22 38.47
N TYR A 41 -4.15 -13.84 39.53
CA TYR A 41 -5.33 -12.96 39.47
C TYR A 41 -4.99 -11.62 38.81
N ARG A 42 -3.89 -10.98 39.22
CA ARG A 42 -3.44 -9.72 38.63
C ARG A 42 -3.11 -9.87 37.15
N ALA A 43 -2.41 -10.94 36.78
CA ALA A 43 -2.08 -11.21 35.38
C ALA A 43 -3.34 -11.43 34.54
N ALA A 44 -4.33 -12.19 35.04
CA ALA A 44 -5.59 -12.41 34.35
C ALA A 44 -6.37 -11.11 34.14
N PHE A 45 -6.40 -10.23 35.15
CA PHE A 45 -7.05 -8.93 35.06
C PHE A 45 -6.34 -7.99 34.07
N ASP A 46 -5.00 -7.96 34.10
CA ASP A 46 -4.21 -7.18 33.14
C ASP A 46 -4.43 -7.63 31.69
N VAL A 47 -4.60 -8.93 31.46
CA VAL A 47 -4.97 -9.46 30.14
C VAL A 47 -6.38 -9.02 29.74
N ALA A 48 -7.37 -9.10 30.64
CA ALA A 48 -8.72 -8.63 30.36
C ALA A 48 -8.75 -7.15 29.96
N MET A 49 -8.03 -6.31 30.70
CA MET A 49 -7.91 -4.87 30.40
C MET A 49 -7.28 -4.62 29.03
N GLN A 50 -6.23 -5.34 28.66
CA GLN A 50 -5.60 -5.21 27.33
C GLN A 50 -6.55 -5.63 26.19
N LEU A 51 -7.33 -6.68 26.40
CA LEU A 51 -8.32 -7.15 25.43
C LEU A 51 -9.46 -6.14 25.25
N TRP A 52 -9.98 -5.55 26.33
CA TRP A 52 -10.94 -4.45 26.23
C TRP A 52 -10.36 -3.23 25.51
N GLN A 53 -9.13 -2.85 25.82
CA GLN A 53 -8.47 -1.74 25.12
C GLN A 53 -8.33 -2.02 23.62
N ALA A 54 -8.01 -3.27 23.24
CA ALA A 54 -7.98 -3.67 21.85
C ALA A 54 -9.36 -3.58 21.19
N ALA A 55 -10.44 -3.97 21.89
CA ALA A 55 -11.81 -3.83 21.39
C ALA A 55 -12.18 -2.36 21.10
N ILE A 56 -11.79 -1.44 21.99
CA ILE A 56 -11.97 0.01 21.79
C ILE A 56 -11.24 0.50 20.52
N HIS A 57 -9.99 0.06 20.29
CA HIS A 57 -9.27 0.44 19.08
C HIS A 57 -9.94 -0.09 17.80
N VAL A 58 -10.53 -1.30 17.85
CA VAL A 58 -11.27 -1.87 16.72
C VAL A 58 -12.56 -1.09 16.44
N GLU A 59 -13.26 -0.63 17.49
CA GLU A 59 -14.42 0.25 17.36
C GLU A 59 -14.03 1.57 16.69
N GLN A 60 -12.97 2.23 17.15
CA GLN A 60 -12.45 3.46 16.53
C GLN A 60 -12.05 3.26 15.06
N ALA A 61 -11.43 2.12 14.74
CA ALA A 61 -11.11 1.77 13.36
C ALA A 61 -12.38 1.57 12.51
N THR A 62 -13.43 0.98 13.08
CA THR A 62 -14.72 0.80 12.42
C THR A 62 -15.35 2.14 12.06
N ASP A 63 -15.35 3.09 13.01
CA ASP A 63 -15.86 4.45 12.79
C ASP A 63 -15.05 5.19 11.72
N ALA A 64 -13.72 5.07 11.73
CA ALA A 64 -12.85 5.69 10.72
C ALA A 64 -13.12 5.12 9.31
N VAL A 65 -13.32 3.80 9.20
CA VAL A 65 -13.67 3.15 7.93
C VAL A 65 -15.04 3.60 7.43
N ALA A 66 -16.03 3.72 8.33
CA ALA A 66 -17.35 4.23 7.99
C ALA A 66 -17.27 5.68 7.48
N ALA A 67 -16.52 6.54 8.17
CA ALA A 67 -16.33 7.94 7.78
C ALA A 67 -15.62 8.10 6.43
N ALA A 68 -14.66 7.22 6.09
CA ALA A 68 -13.94 7.26 4.82
C ALA A 68 -14.80 6.83 3.61
N ARG A 69 -15.89 6.10 3.86
CA ARG A 69 -16.73 5.52 2.79
C ARG A 69 -17.43 6.59 1.94
N ASP A 70 -18.04 7.57 2.59
CA ASP A 70 -18.79 8.64 1.92
C ASP A 70 -17.93 9.49 0.98
N PRO A 71 -16.75 9.99 1.39
CA PRO A 71 -15.87 10.71 0.48
C PRO A 71 -15.27 9.78 -0.58
N ALA A 72 -14.90 8.54 -0.25
CA ALA A 72 -14.37 7.58 -1.24
C ALA A 72 -15.35 7.31 -2.40
N GLY A 73 -16.66 7.23 -2.11
CA GLY A 73 -17.70 7.08 -3.13
C GLY A 73 -17.86 8.27 -4.08
N ARG A 74 -17.31 9.44 -3.73
CA ARG A 74 -17.35 10.67 -4.55
C ARG A 74 -16.10 10.83 -5.43
N ILE A 75 -15.06 10.03 -5.20
CA ILE A 75 -13.82 10.10 -5.98
C ILE A 75 -14.01 9.30 -7.26
N SER A 76 -14.05 9.98 -8.41
CA SER A 76 -13.91 9.36 -9.72
C SER A 76 -12.44 9.45 -10.15
N TRP A 77 -11.81 8.30 -10.36
CA TRP A 77 -10.47 8.24 -10.93
C TRP A 77 -10.60 8.19 -12.45
N PRO A 78 -10.19 9.24 -13.18
CA PRO A 78 -10.22 9.19 -14.64
C PRO A 78 -9.33 8.03 -15.12
N PRO A 79 -9.69 7.36 -16.22
CA PRO A 79 -8.81 6.37 -16.80
C PRO A 79 -7.47 7.04 -17.10
N ILE A 80 -6.38 6.39 -16.71
CA ILE A 80 -5.04 6.79 -17.15
C ILE A 80 -5.11 6.80 -18.68
N ARG A 81 -5.10 8.00 -19.28
CA ARG A 81 -5.00 8.13 -20.73
C ARG A 81 -3.73 7.39 -21.11
N PRO A 82 -3.79 6.33 -21.96
CA PRO A 82 -2.56 5.71 -22.44
C PRO A 82 -1.76 6.86 -23.04
N ALA A 83 -0.52 7.03 -22.58
CA ALA A 83 0.35 8.08 -23.07
C ALA A 83 0.30 7.99 -24.58
N THR A 84 -0.37 8.95 -25.23
CA THR A 84 -0.21 9.15 -26.64
C THR A 84 1.29 9.38 -26.75
N HIS A 85 2.03 8.38 -27.22
CA HIS A 85 3.26 8.62 -27.91
C HIS A 85 2.86 9.48 -29.09
N THR A 86 2.69 10.78 -28.84
CA THR A 86 2.79 11.81 -29.86
C THR A 86 4.11 11.49 -30.51
N GLY A 87 4.05 10.99 -31.73
CA GLY A 87 5.21 10.47 -32.44
C GLY A 87 6.30 11.53 -32.47
N GLY A 88 7.22 11.44 -31.53
CA GLY A 88 8.58 11.95 -31.65
C GLY A 88 9.33 11.07 -32.66
N ARG A 89 8.82 11.01 -33.88
CA ARG A 89 9.45 10.40 -35.05
C ARG A 89 9.14 11.23 -36.30
N ALA A 90 9.38 12.54 -36.21
CA ALA A 90 9.56 13.40 -37.37
C ALA A 90 10.85 14.24 -37.30
N GLU A 91 11.68 14.11 -36.26
CA GLU A 91 12.92 14.89 -36.13
C GLU A 91 14.13 14.10 -35.60
N ARG A 92 14.08 12.77 -35.66
CA ARG A 92 15.32 12.02 -35.88
C ARG A 92 15.53 11.96 -37.38
N SER A 93 15.95 13.11 -37.93
CA SER A 93 16.62 13.20 -39.23
C SER A 93 17.92 12.40 -39.12
N LEU A 94 17.78 11.08 -39.16
CA LEU A 94 18.87 10.20 -39.58
C LEU A 94 19.05 10.50 -41.05
N ALA A 95 20.09 11.26 -41.38
CA ALA A 95 20.54 11.42 -42.75
C ALA A 95 20.63 10.03 -43.40
N PRO A 96 20.13 9.85 -44.64
CA PRO A 96 20.29 8.59 -45.33
C PRO A 96 21.80 8.30 -45.45
N PRO A 97 22.29 7.13 -45.01
CA PRO A 97 23.63 6.71 -45.35
C PRO A 97 23.62 6.41 -46.85
N SER A 98 24.57 7.01 -47.58
CA SER A 98 24.82 6.88 -49.03
C SER A 98 24.36 8.07 -49.87
N LEU A 99 25.20 9.11 -49.92
CA LEU A 99 25.59 9.70 -51.21
C LEU A 99 26.88 10.56 -51.17
N PHE A 100 27.76 10.40 -50.18
CA PHE A 100 29.11 10.99 -50.23
C PHE A 100 30.06 9.96 -50.85
N GLY A 101 30.01 9.91 -52.17
CA GLY A 101 30.80 9.01 -53.02
C GLY A 101 30.47 9.27 -54.48
N ALA A 102 30.28 10.54 -54.85
CA ALA A 102 30.25 10.97 -56.24
C ALA A 102 31.64 11.49 -56.57
N ASP A 103 32.39 10.62 -57.22
CA ASP A 103 33.64 10.90 -57.92
C ASP A 103 33.44 12.11 -58.85
N THR A 104 34.03 13.25 -58.50
CA THR A 104 34.23 14.35 -59.46
C THR A 104 35.71 14.55 -59.63
N THR A 105 36.25 13.78 -60.55
CA THR A 105 37.55 13.99 -61.19
C THR A 105 37.77 15.46 -61.57
N ARG A 106 38.89 16.02 -61.06
CA ARG A 106 39.83 16.96 -61.73
C ARG A 106 39.33 18.42 -61.95
N PRO A 107 40.07 19.44 -61.50
CA PRO A 107 41.28 19.86 -62.21
C PRO A 107 42.47 20.19 -61.33
N ASP A 108 43.63 19.62 -61.67
CA ASP A 108 44.88 20.30 -61.38
C ASP A 108 45.64 20.57 -62.68
N THR A 109 46.26 21.73 -62.66
CA THR A 109 46.59 22.54 -63.81
C THR A 109 48.08 22.40 -64.10
N ALA A 110 48.42 22.59 -65.37
CA ALA A 110 49.74 22.48 -65.97
C ALA A 110 50.95 23.01 -65.16
N GLY A 111 52.06 22.28 -65.29
CA GLY A 111 53.43 22.73 -65.09
C GLY A 111 54.38 21.57 -65.41
N ILE A 112 54.58 21.20 -66.67
CA ILE A 112 55.71 21.60 -67.54
C ILE A 112 57.09 21.43 -66.87
N SER A 113 57.83 20.46 -67.43
CA SER A 113 59.29 20.25 -67.59
C SER A 113 60.23 21.35 -67.04
N ARG A 114 61.41 21.05 -66.50
CA ARG A 114 62.47 20.15 -66.99
C ARG A 114 63.56 20.06 -65.92
#